data_AF-A0A671LYG7-F1
#
_entry.id   AF-A0A671LYG7-F1
#
_cell.length_a   1.000
_cell.length_b   1.000
_cell.length_c   1.000
_cell.angle_alpha   90.00
_cell.angle_beta   90.00
_cell.angle_gamma   90.00
#
_symmetry.space_group_name_H-M   'P 1'
#
loop_
_entity.id
_entity.type
_entity.pdbx_description
1 polymer ?
#
loop_
_entity_poly.entity_id
_entity_poly.type
_entity_poly.pdbx_seq_one_letter_code
_entity_poly.pdbx_strand_id
1 'polypeptide(L)'
;MSTFVTLAEVLESRGAPLEEDEVWALLLGAAETLISISSKDPGNMCCVISPGSMLLSAVGSIAFKSCGRSEDMGSFASPEMSQSNPSFRRQMVVYSLGMTLYWTVDYHLPQNQPIRLSDSLNSLLLSMCEDVAHKRVNLLTVLETCEQHHKTTVLPRPQKAIRQMAEDVLQVSGSWVVSHITICDPGPQNQS
;
A
#
# COMPACT_ATOMS: atom_id res chain seq x y z
N MET A 1 7.68 13.66 -15.04
CA MET A 1 6.96 12.38 -15.14
C MET A 1 6.77 11.87 -13.72
N SER A 2 5.56 11.47 -13.32
CA SER A 2 5.37 10.83 -12.01
C SER A 2 5.62 9.35 -12.19
N THR A 3 6.75 8.86 -11.70
CA THR A 3 7.05 7.42 -11.67
C THR A 3 6.33 6.82 -10.47
N PHE A 4 5.60 5.74 -10.70
CA PHE A 4 4.91 4.99 -9.66
C PHE A 4 5.61 3.65 -9.46
N VAL A 5 5.64 3.20 -8.20
CA VAL A 5 5.99 1.83 -7.81
C VAL A 5 4.80 1.23 -7.08
N THR A 6 4.67 -0.08 -7.11
CA THR A 6 3.67 -0.83 -6.33
C THR A 6 4.12 -0.99 -4.88
N LEU A 7 3.17 -1.16 -3.97
CA LEU A 7 3.48 -1.50 -2.59
C LEU A 7 4.20 -2.86 -2.48
N ALA A 8 3.92 -3.79 -3.40
CA ALA A 8 4.67 -5.04 -3.53
C ALA A 8 6.15 -4.79 -3.81
N GLU A 9 6.48 -3.96 -4.82
CA GLU A 9 7.88 -3.60 -5.14
C GLU A 9 8.58 -2.91 -3.97
N VAL A 10 7.87 -2.10 -3.19
CA VAL A 10 8.41 -1.49 -1.96
C VAL A 10 8.84 -2.58 -0.97
N LEU A 11 7.95 -3.52 -0.66
CA LEU A 11 8.22 -4.62 0.28
C LEU A 11 9.31 -5.57 -0.22
N GLU A 12 9.30 -5.91 -1.51
CA GLU A 12 10.33 -6.72 -2.16
C GLU A 12 11.70 -6.04 -2.09
N SER A 13 11.78 -4.75 -2.40
CA SER A 13 13.04 -3.99 -2.39
C SER A 13 13.63 -3.84 -1.00
N ARG A 14 12.80 -3.72 0.05
CA ARG A 14 13.29 -3.59 1.44
C ARG A 14 13.49 -4.94 2.15
N GLY A 15 12.80 -5.98 1.72
CA GLY A 15 12.87 -7.32 2.31
C GLY A 15 12.36 -7.42 3.76
N ALA A 16 11.53 -6.46 4.20
CA ALA A 16 11.09 -6.28 5.58
C ALA A 16 9.64 -5.75 5.63
N PRO A 17 8.89 -5.99 6.72
CA PRO A 17 7.55 -5.45 6.89
C PRO A 17 7.57 -3.92 6.99
N LEU A 18 6.40 -3.29 6.82
CA LEU A 18 6.24 -1.86 7.08
C LEU A 18 6.24 -1.56 8.58
N GLU A 19 6.75 -0.39 8.93
CA GLU A 19 6.61 0.17 10.28
C GLU A 19 5.22 0.77 10.49
N GLU A 20 4.78 0.84 11.75
CA GLU A 20 3.44 1.34 12.10
C GLU A 20 3.18 2.76 11.55
N ASP A 21 4.16 3.67 11.63
CA ASP A 21 4.03 5.03 11.10
C ASP A 21 3.83 5.06 9.58
N GLU A 22 4.47 4.13 8.86
CA GLU A 22 4.29 3.97 7.41
C GLU A 22 2.89 3.45 7.08
N VAL A 23 2.36 2.53 7.90
CA VAL A 23 0.98 2.01 7.75
C VAL A 23 -0.03 3.12 7.99
N TRP A 24 0.16 3.95 9.03
CA TRP A 24 -0.69 5.12 9.26
C TRP A 24 -0.66 6.09 8.08
N ALA A 25 0.52 6.39 7.54
CA ALA A 25 0.68 7.27 6.39
C ALA A 25 0.00 6.72 5.13
N LEU A 26 0.15 5.41 4.86
CA LEU A 26 -0.52 4.74 3.75
C LEU A 26 -2.03 4.74 3.91
N LEU A 27 -2.52 4.42 5.11
CA LEU A 27 -3.96 4.36 5.39
C LEU A 27 -4.62 5.73 5.22
N LEU A 28 -3.97 6.81 5.71
CA LEU A 28 -4.43 8.18 5.52
C LEU A 28 -4.49 8.54 4.02
N GLY A 29 -3.37 8.39 3.30
CA GLY A 29 -3.31 8.75 1.88
C GLY A 29 -4.24 7.88 1.00
N ALA A 30 -4.40 6.60 1.34
CA ALA A 30 -5.34 5.70 0.67
C ALA A 30 -6.78 6.14 0.91
N ALA A 31 -7.15 6.47 2.14
CA ALA A 31 -8.50 6.94 2.48
C ALA A 31 -8.85 8.23 1.73
N GLU A 32 -7.96 9.23 1.72
CA GLU A 32 -8.11 10.48 0.95
C GLU A 32 -8.34 10.19 -0.55
N THR A 33 -7.50 9.33 -1.12
CA THR A 33 -7.55 8.98 -2.55
C THR A 33 -8.85 8.26 -2.90
N LEU A 34 -9.26 7.30 -2.08
CA LEU A 34 -10.48 6.53 -2.27
C LEU A 34 -11.72 7.44 -2.12
N ILE A 35 -11.78 8.32 -1.13
CA ILE A 35 -12.89 9.29 -1.01
C ILE A 35 -12.99 10.16 -2.27
N SER A 36 -11.84 10.61 -2.81
CA SER A 36 -11.80 11.39 -4.06
C SER A 36 -12.34 10.59 -5.25
N ILE A 37 -11.94 9.32 -5.39
CA ILE A 37 -12.41 8.42 -6.46
C ILE A 37 -13.91 8.18 -6.31
N SER A 38 -14.39 7.83 -5.11
CA SER A 38 -15.81 7.54 -4.86
C SER A 38 -16.72 8.74 -5.15
N SER A 39 -16.20 9.97 -4.98
CA SER A 39 -16.96 11.19 -5.22
C SER A 39 -17.04 11.54 -6.71
N LYS A 40 -16.00 11.21 -7.49
CA LYS A 40 -15.93 11.47 -8.93
C LYS A 40 -16.63 10.40 -9.76
N ASP A 41 -16.47 9.13 -9.36
CA ASP A 41 -17.05 7.98 -10.04
C ASP A 41 -17.34 6.86 -9.02
N PRO A 42 -18.55 6.83 -8.43
CA PRO A 42 -18.96 5.77 -7.49
C PRO A 42 -18.90 4.35 -8.09
N GLY A 43 -18.97 4.24 -9.42
CA GLY A 43 -18.91 2.96 -10.13
C GLY A 43 -17.51 2.36 -10.19
N ASN A 44 -16.46 3.17 -10.05
CA ASN A 44 -15.07 2.74 -10.23
C ASN A 44 -14.44 2.08 -8.99
N MET A 45 -15.17 2.00 -7.88
CA MET A 45 -14.74 1.40 -6.60
C MET A 45 -14.74 -0.14 -6.59
N CYS A 46 -14.71 -0.80 -7.75
CA CYS A 46 -14.93 -2.25 -7.84
C CYS A 46 -13.64 -3.09 -7.75
N CYS A 47 -12.51 -2.51 -7.35
CA CYS A 47 -11.23 -3.22 -7.33
C CYS A 47 -10.90 -3.77 -5.93
N VAL A 48 -10.36 -4.99 -5.91
CA VAL A 48 -9.70 -5.53 -4.73
C VAL A 48 -8.35 -4.83 -4.60
N ILE A 49 -8.13 -4.14 -3.48
CA ILE A 49 -6.84 -3.56 -3.15
C ILE A 49 -5.91 -4.68 -2.67
N SER A 50 -4.69 -4.66 -3.18
CA SER A 50 -3.61 -5.60 -2.86
C SER A 50 -2.28 -4.82 -2.92
N PRO A 51 -1.18 -5.38 -2.39
CA PRO A 51 0.14 -4.74 -2.52
C PRO A 51 0.52 -4.46 -4.00
N GLY A 52 0.14 -5.33 -4.93
CA GLY A 52 0.43 -5.14 -6.37
C GLY A 52 -0.47 -4.13 -7.09
N SER A 53 -1.60 -3.74 -6.49
CA SER A 53 -2.56 -2.78 -7.08
C SER A 53 -2.47 -1.39 -6.45
N MET A 54 -1.94 -1.25 -5.23
CA MET A 54 -1.64 0.05 -4.63
C MET A 54 -0.33 0.62 -5.20
N LEU A 55 -0.41 1.82 -5.76
CA LEU A 55 0.70 2.55 -6.38
C LEU A 55 1.11 3.74 -5.53
N LEU A 56 2.41 3.91 -5.33
CA LEU A 56 3.05 5.01 -4.61
C LEU A 56 3.90 5.81 -5.59
N SER A 57 3.82 7.13 -5.54
CA SER A 57 4.66 8.00 -6.38
C SER A 57 5.77 8.68 -5.59
N ALA A 58 6.85 9.03 -6.29
CA ALA A 58 7.93 9.86 -5.76
C ALA A 58 7.51 11.31 -5.42
N VAL A 59 6.25 11.69 -5.68
CA VAL A 59 5.67 12.96 -5.21
C VAL A 59 4.78 12.79 -3.97
N GLY A 60 4.70 11.58 -3.43
CA GLY A 60 3.96 11.28 -2.20
C GLY A 60 2.46 11.06 -2.40
N SER A 61 2.03 10.69 -3.61
CA SER A 61 0.63 10.37 -3.89
C SER A 61 0.38 8.87 -3.99
N ILE A 62 -0.85 8.45 -3.69
CA ILE A 62 -1.34 7.09 -3.89
C ILE A 62 -2.25 7.05 -5.12
N ALA A 63 -2.16 5.96 -5.86
CA ALA A 63 -3.11 5.60 -6.91
C ALA A 63 -3.44 4.11 -6.81
N PHE A 64 -4.50 3.68 -7.49
CA PHE A 64 -4.89 2.28 -7.52
C PHE A 64 -5.00 1.80 -8.96
N LYS A 65 -4.39 0.67 -9.29
CA LYS A 65 -4.62 -0.01 -10.56
C LYS A 65 -6.06 -0.53 -10.55
N SER A 66 -6.79 -0.29 -11.64
CA SER A 66 -8.03 -1.02 -11.88
C SER A 66 -7.66 -2.44 -12.25
N CYS A 67 -7.73 -3.35 -11.28
CA CYS A 67 -7.49 -4.77 -11.54
C CYS A 67 -8.84 -5.44 -11.88
N GLY A 68 -8.85 -6.22 -12.97
CA GLY A 68 -9.93 -7.17 -13.22
C GLY A 68 -9.94 -8.27 -12.14
N ARG A 69 -10.92 -9.17 -12.19
CA ARG A 69 -10.96 -10.36 -11.33
C ARG A 69 -9.75 -11.24 -11.65
N SER A 70 -8.64 -11.05 -10.94
CA SER A 70 -7.45 -11.91 -10.99
C SER A 70 -7.60 -13.05 -9.97
N GLU A 71 -7.11 -14.24 -10.31
CA GLU A 71 -7.19 -15.44 -9.47
C GLU A 71 -6.32 -15.36 -8.20
N ASP A 72 -5.30 -14.50 -8.18
CA ASP A 72 -4.34 -14.36 -7.06
C ASP A 72 -4.79 -13.33 -5.99
N MET A 73 -6.01 -12.79 -6.11
CA MET A 73 -6.56 -11.79 -5.20
C MET A 73 -7.39 -12.37 -4.04
N GLY A 74 -7.44 -13.70 -3.91
CA GLY A 74 -8.27 -14.38 -2.91
C GLY A 74 -8.03 -13.91 -1.48
N SER A 75 -6.76 -13.68 -1.11
CA SER A 75 -6.36 -13.25 0.24
C SER A 75 -6.81 -11.84 0.63
N PHE A 76 -7.20 -11.01 -0.34
CA PHE A 76 -7.60 -9.61 -0.12
C PHE A 76 -9.08 -9.37 -0.42
N ALA A 77 -9.77 -10.35 -0.99
CA ALA A 77 -11.18 -10.22 -1.36
C ALA A 77 -12.10 -10.31 -0.14
N SER A 78 -13.07 -9.40 -0.06
CA SER A 78 -14.11 -9.45 0.97
C SER A 78 -15.03 -10.67 0.81
N PRO A 79 -15.60 -11.23 1.89
CA PRO A 79 -16.49 -12.39 1.84
C PRO A 79 -17.69 -12.23 0.88
N GLU A 80 -18.20 -11.01 0.73
CA GLU A 80 -19.34 -10.68 -0.13
C GLU A 80 -18.99 -10.47 -1.62
N MET A 81 -17.72 -10.62 -2.03
CA MET A 81 -17.27 -10.38 -3.42
C MET A 81 -18.03 -11.25 -4.45
N SER A 82 -18.46 -12.44 -4.05
CA SER A 82 -19.27 -13.34 -4.88
C SER A 82 -20.70 -12.86 -5.10
N GLN A 83 -21.23 -11.99 -4.22
CA GLN A 83 -22.62 -11.54 -4.25
C GLN A 83 -22.88 -10.44 -5.28
N SER A 84 -21.83 -9.82 -5.84
CA SER A 84 -21.90 -8.81 -6.91
C SER A 84 -22.82 -7.60 -6.64
N ASN A 85 -23.18 -7.36 -5.38
CA ASN A 85 -24.09 -6.28 -5.01
C ASN A 85 -23.34 -4.93 -5.00
N PRO A 86 -23.70 -3.95 -5.88
CA PRO A 86 -23.02 -2.66 -5.94
C PRO A 86 -23.05 -1.87 -4.63
N SER A 87 -24.03 -2.11 -3.77
CA SER A 87 -24.16 -1.44 -2.46
C SER A 87 -23.00 -1.74 -1.53
N PHE A 88 -22.29 -2.86 -1.70
CA PHE A 88 -21.17 -3.22 -0.84
C PHE A 88 -19.81 -2.74 -1.36
N ARG A 89 -19.70 -2.16 -2.56
CA ARG A 89 -18.39 -1.80 -3.17
C ARG A 89 -17.47 -1.01 -2.23
N ARG A 90 -18.00 -0.02 -1.52
CA ARG A 90 -17.21 0.77 -0.55
C ARG A 90 -16.71 -0.10 0.61
N GLN A 91 -17.56 -0.98 1.13
CA GLN A 91 -17.17 -1.89 2.21
C GLN A 91 -16.17 -2.94 1.73
N MET A 92 -16.29 -3.43 0.50
CA MET A 92 -15.35 -4.37 -0.11
C MET A 92 -13.97 -3.74 -0.25
N VAL A 93 -13.90 -2.48 -0.70
CA VAL A 93 -12.66 -1.71 -0.79
C VAL A 93 -12.02 -1.52 0.59
N VAL A 94 -12.81 -1.13 1.61
CA VAL A 94 -12.30 -0.99 2.99
C VAL A 94 -11.71 -2.31 3.50
N TYR A 95 -12.40 -3.44 3.29
CA TYR A 95 -11.90 -4.75 3.66
C TYR A 95 -10.58 -5.08 2.98
N SER A 96 -10.54 -4.93 1.65
CA SER A 96 -9.34 -5.26 0.87
C SER A 96 -8.14 -4.38 1.23
N LEU A 97 -8.39 -3.12 1.58
CA LEU A 97 -7.36 -2.21 2.10
C LEU A 97 -6.84 -2.69 3.46
N GLY A 98 -7.75 -3.07 4.38
CA GLY A 98 -7.36 -3.61 5.69
C GLY A 98 -6.52 -4.89 5.57
N MET A 99 -6.96 -5.84 4.74
CA MET A 99 -6.21 -7.07 4.46
C MET A 99 -4.85 -6.79 3.83
N THR A 100 -4.78 -5.81 2.92
CA THR A 100 -3.51 -5.38 2.30
C THR A 100 -2.54 -4.88 3.37
N LEU A 101 -2.98 -4.05 4.30
CA LEU A 101 -2.11 -3.50 5.34
C LEU A 101 -1.72 -4.53 6.41
N TYR A 102 -2.62 -5.47 6.75
CA TYR A 102 -2.24 -6.62 7.58
C TYR A 102 -1.12 -7.44 6.92
N TRP A 103 -1.26 -7.70 5.63
CA TRP A 103 -0.25 -8.44 4.88
C TRP A 103 1.10 -7.71 4.87
N THR A 104 1.10 -6.37 4.80
CA THR A 104 2.34 -5.59 4.77
C THR A 104 3.11 -5.59 6.09
N VAL A 105 2.41 -5.71 7.23
CA VAL A 105 3.06 -5.79 8.55
C VAL A 105 3.43 -7.22 8.95
N ASP A 106 2.87 -8.22 8.28
CA ASP A 106 3.22 -9.63 8.41
C ASP A 106 4.31 -10.07 7.41
N TYR A 107 4.69 -9.20 6.47
CA TYR A 107 5.57 -9.54 5.36
C TYR A 107 6.93 -10.06 5.82
N HIS A 108 7.22 -11.31 5.47
CA HIS A 108 8.44 -12.04 5.88
C HIS A 108 8.70 -12.06 7.39
N LEU A 109 7.67 -11.89 8.22
CA LEU A 109 7.82 -12.14 9.65
C LEU A 109 8.12 -13.63 9.89
N PRO A 110 9.08 -13.96 10.77
CA PRO A 110 9.30 -15.35 11.18
C PRO A 110 8.02 -15.93 11.80
N GLN A 111 7.69 -17.17 11.48
CA GLN A 111 6.41 -17.83 11.85
C GLN A 111 6.03 -17.76 13.35
N ASN A 112 7.00 -17.56 14.25
CA ASN A 112 6.78 -17.47 15.69
C ASN A 112 6.83 -16.04 16.24
N GLN A 113 6.99 -15.02 15.40
CA GLN A 113 6.93 -13.63 15.82
C GLN A 113 5.52 -13.07 15.61
N PRO A 114 4.87 -12.56 16.67
CA PRO A 114 3.59 -11.90 16.51
C PRO A 114 3.79 -10.55 15.80
N ILE A 115 2.81 -10.17 14.99
CA ILE A 115 2.68 -8.80 14.48
C ILE A 115 2.67 -7.82 15.67
N ARG A 116 3.49 -6.76 15.60
CA ARG A 116 3.65 -5.77 16.66
C ARG A 116 3.02 -4.44 16.23
N LEU A 117 1.71 -4.31 16.43
CA LEU A 117 0.96 -3.07 16.24
C LEU A 117 0.52 -2.51 17.58
N SER A 118 0.37 -1.19 17.68
CA SER A 118 -0.39 -0.59 18.78
C SER A 118 -1.84 -1.08 18.77
N ASP A 119 -2.49 -1.08 19.94
CA ASP A 119 -3.90 -1.41 20.06
C ASP A 119 -4.78 -0.52 19.18
N SER A 120 -4.36 0.73 18.97
CA SER A 120 -5.09 1.71 18.15
C SER A 120 -5.11 1.32 16.68
N LEU A 121 -3.96 0.98 16.10
CA LEU A 121 -3.87 0.57 14.70
C LEU A 121 -4.49 -0.81 14.50
N ASN A 122 -4.21 -1.76 15.41
CA ASN A 122 -4.78 -3.10 15.31
C ASN A 122 -6.31 -3.07 15.38
N SER A 123 -6.90 -2.30 16.30
CA SER A 123 -8.36 -2.19 16.41
C SER A 123 -8.99 -1.57 15.15
N LEU A 124 -8.33 -0.56 14.56
CA LEU A 124 -8.80 0.04 13.32
C LEU A 124 -8.76 -0.97 12.17
N LEU A 125 -7.64 -1.68 11.98
CA LEU A 125 -7.51 -2.69 10.91
C LEU A 125 -8.50 -3.84 11.11
N LEU A 126 -8.72 -4.34 12.34
CA LEU A 126 -9.75 -5.33 12.64
C LEU A 126 -11.15 -4.83 12.25
N SER A 127 -11.47 -3.57 12.58
CA SER A 127 -12.78 -2.98 12.23
C SER A 127 -12.99 -2.82 10.71
N MET A 128 -11.89 -2.67 9.94
CA MET A 128 -11.91 -2.69 8.48
C MET A 128 -12.07 -4.10 7.92
N CYS A 129 -11.57 -5.11 8.63
CA CYS A 129 -11.59 -6.51 8.24
C CYS A 129 -12.77 -7.30 8.82
N GLU A 130 -13.78 -6.64 9.37
CA GLU A 130 -15.02 -7.30 9.81
C GLU A 130 -15.65 -8.09 8.65
N ASP A 131 -15.95 -9.37 8.87
CA ASP A 131 -16.56 -10.25 7.85
C ASP A 131 -17.96 -9.77 7.44
N VAL A 132 -18.67 -9.16 8.39
CA VAL A 132 -20.02 -8.67 8.17
C VAL A 132 -19.95 -7.24 7.64
N ALA A 133 -20.25 -7.05 6.35
CA ALA A 133 -20.11 -5.77 5.64
C ALA A 133 -20.75 -4.56 6.35
N HIS A 134 -21.87 -4.71 7.06
CA HIS A 134 -22.52 -3.59 7.76
C HIS A 134 -21.93 -3.29 9.14
N LYS A 135 -21.10 -4.17 9.71
CA LYS A 135 -20.33 -3.92 10.93
C LYS A 135 -18.98 -3.25 10.65
N ARG A 136 -18.53 -3.33 9.40
CA ARG A 136 -17.26 -2.77 8.94
C ARG A 136 -17.26 -1.25 9.03
N VAL A 137 -16.18 -0.69 9.56
CA VAL A 137 -15.98 0.75 9.61
C VAL A 137 -16.09 1.36 8.20
N ASN A 138 -16.68 2.54 8.09
CA ASN A 138 -16.77 3.22 6.80
C ASN A 138 -15.52 4.06 6.52
N LEU A 139 -15.28 4.37 5.24
CA LEU A 139 -14.07 5.07 4.78
C LEU A 139 -13.88 6.48 5.39
N LEU A 140 -14.97 7.20 5.70
CA LEU A 140 -14.87 8.52 6.33
C LEU A 140 -14.38 8.40 7.77
N THR A 141 -14.90 7.43 8.52
CA THR A 141 -14.42 7.16 9.88
C THR A 141 -12.96 6.70 9.90
N VAL A 142 -12.53 5.93 8.89
CA VAL A 142 -11.09 5.59 8.71
C VAL A 142 -10.26 6.85 8.53
N LEU A 143 -10.67 7.76 7.62
CA LEU A 143 -9.99 9.03 7.40
C LEU A 143 -9.87 9.85 8.69
N GLU A 144 -10.99 10.06 9.39
CA GLU A 144 -11.03 10.83 10.64
C GLU A 144 -10.11 10.24 11.70
N THR A 145 -10.10 8.91 11.83
CA THR A 145 -9.23 8.21 12.79
C THR A 145 -7.76 8.42 12.43
N CYS A 146 -7.39 8.32 11.15
CA CYS A 146 -6.01 8.53 10.69
C CYS A 146 -5.55 9.97 10.87
N GLU A 147 -6.40 10.94 10.55
CA GLU A 147 -6.11 12.36 10.79
C GLU A 147 -5.90 12.66 12.26
N GLN A 148 -6.77 12.11 13.12
CA GLN A 148 -6.67 12.30 14.56
C GLN A 148 -5.37 11.67 15.09
N HIS A 149 -5.00 10.48 14.59
CA HIS A 149 -3.74 9.84 14.94
C HIS A 149 -2.56 10.74 14.55
N HIS A 150 -2.45 11.18 13.28
CA HIS A 150 -1.36 12.04 12.81
C HIS A 150 -1.23 13.34 13.62
N LYS A 151 -2.36 13.95 14.01
CA LYS A 151 -2.38 15.16 14.86
C LYS A 151 -1.87 14.85 16.27
N THR A 152 -2.25 13.72 16.84
CA THR A 152 -1.95 13.35 18.23
C THR A 152 -0.50 12.90 18.39
N THR A 153 0.02 12.11 17.46
CA THR A 153 1.40 11.59 17.48
C THR A 153 2.39 12.49 16.74
N VAL A 154 1.92 13.59 16.14
CA VAL A 154 2.72 14.58 15.40
C VAL A 154 3.48 13.91 14.24
N LEU A 155 2.84 12.96 13.57
CA LEU A 155 3.44 12.31 12.41
C LEU A 155 3.62 13.30 11.26
N PRO A 156 4.69 13.15 10.45
CA PRO A 156 4.83 13.90 9.22
C PRO A 156 3.62 13.70 8.31
N ARG A 157 3.41 14.63 7.38
CA ARG A 157 2.36 14.45 6.37
C ARG A 157 2.58 13.13 5.60
N PRO A 158 1.52 12.39 5.25
CA PRO A 158 1.63 11.08 4.63
C PRO A 158 2.45 11.09 3.34
N GLN A 159 2.42 12.22 2.59
CA GLN A 159 3.19 12.39 1.38
C GLN A 159 4.70 12.21 1.60
N LYS A 160 5.23 12.53 2.78
CA LYS A 160 6.65 12.36 3.08
C LYS A 160 7.04 10.89 3.13
N ALA A 161 6.30 10.08 3.88
CA ALA A 161 6.56 8.64 4.00
C ALA A 161 6.32 7.91 2.67
N ILE A 162 5.20 8.22 1.99
CA ILE A 162 4.86 7.64 0.68
C ILE A 162 5.96 7.95 -0.35
N ARG A 163 6.44 9.20 -0.37
CA ARG A 163 7.55 9.61 -1.24
C ARG A 163 8.82 8.84 -0.93
N GLN A 164 9.20 8.74 0.34
CA GLN A 164 10.42 8.04 0.74
C GLN A 164 10.39 6.58 0.26
N MET A 165 9.30 5.85 0.55
CA MET A 165 9.13 4.47 0.11
C MET A 165 9.24 4.32 -1.41
N ALA A 166 8.67 5.25 -2.18
CA ALA A 166 8.78 5.22 -3.64
C ALA A 166 10.19 5.55 -4.14
N GLU A 167 10.85 6.55 -3.55
CA GLU A 167 12.21 6.95 -3.93
C GLU A 167 13.24 5.85 -3.64
N ASP A 168 13.11 5.12 -2.52
CA ASP A 168 14.03 4.05 -2.15
C ASP A 168 14.09 2.95 -3.22
N VAL A 169 12.92 2.51 -3.73
CA VAL A 169 12.84 1.53 -4.81
C VAL A 169 13.47 2.05 -6.12
N LEU A 170 13.19 3.31 -6.46
CA LEU A 170 13.67 3.92 -7.70
C LEU A 170 15.19 4.17 -7.68
N GLN A 171 15.76 4.48 -6.51
CA GLN A 171 17.20 4.65 -6.33
C GLN A 171 17.95 3.31 -6.41
N VAL A 172 17.41 2.25 -5.80
CA VAL A 172 17.95 0.89 -5.91
C VAL A 172 18.01 0.48 -7.38
N SER A 173 16.92 0.68 -8.12
CA SER A 173 16.84 0.38 -9.55
C SER A 173 17.91 1.10 -10.38
N GLY A 174 18.26 2.35 -10.04
CA GLY A 174 19.34 3.09 -10.68
C GLY A 174 20.74 2.59 -10.30
N SER A 175 20.93 2.12 -9.06
CA SER A 175 22.22 1.62 -8.58
C SER A 175 22.65 0.32 -9.30
N TRP A 176 21.73 -0.62 -9.53
CA TRP A 176 22.01 -1.84 -10.31
C TRP A 176 22.43 -1.54 -11.75
N VAL A 177 21.87 -0.50 -12.37
CA VAL A 177 22.23 -0.08 -13.74
C VAL A 177 23.66 0.50 -13.77
N VAL A 178 24.07 1.22 -12.73
CA VAL A 178 25.42 1.79 -12.64
C VAL A 178 26.47 0.70 -12.32
N SER A 179 26.13 -0.29 -11.48
CA SER A 179 27.06 -1.39 -11.14
C SER A 179 27.37 -2.33 -12.31
N HIS A 180 26.51 -2.43 -13.33
CA HIS A 180 26.78 -3.20 -14.55
C HIS A 180 27.53 -2.41 -15.64
N ILE A 181 27.76 -1.11 -15.44
CA ILE A 181 28.64 -0.28 -16.29
C ILE A 181 29.96 -0.07 -15.55
N THR A 182 30.65 -1.17 -15.20
CA THR A 182 32.10 -1.08 -14.95
C THR A 182 32.78 -1.32 -16.30
N ILE A 183 33.26 -0.22 -16.87
CA ILE A 183 34.00 -0.14 -18.13
C ILE A 183 35.15 -1.16 -18.09
N CYS A 184 35.13 -2.13 -19.01
CA CYS A 184 36.32 -2.90 -19.34
C CYS A 184 37.32 -1.92 -19.95
N ASP A 185 38.33 -1.53 -19.19
CA ASP A 185 39.45 -0.72 -19.66
C ASP A 185 40.29 -1.61 -20.61
N PRO A 186 40.38 -1.33 -21.93
CA PRO A 186 41.30 -2.06 -22.77
C PRO A 186 42.70 -1.51 -22.47
N GLY A 187 43.46 -2.26 -21.69
CA GLY A 187 44.85 -1.96 -21.36
C GLY A 187 45.72 -1.67 -22.59
N PRO A 188 46.86 -0.98 -22.40
CA PRO A 188 47.62 -0.39 -23.49
C PRO A 188 48.10 -1.46 -24.47
N GLN A 189 47.70 -1.32 -25.74
CA GLN A 189 48.24 -2.13 -26.83
C GLN A 189 49.72 -1.76 -27.03
N ASN A 190 50.57 -2.70 -26.64
CA ASN A 190 52.01 -2.61 -26.82
C ASN A 190 52.34 -2.72 -28.32
N GLN A 191 53.15 -1.78 -28.80
CA GLN A 191 53.68 -1.76 -30.16
C GLN A 191 54.73 -2.86 -30.33
N SER A 192 54.66 -3.61 -31.42
CA SER A 192 55.79 -4.33 -32.02
C SER A 192 55.63 -4.39 -33.52
#